data_AF-A0A962CZ31-F1
#
_entry.id   AF-A0A962CZ31-F1
#
_cell.length_a   1.000
_cell.length_b   1.000
_cell.length_c   1.000
_cell.angle_alpha   90.00
_cell.angle_beta   90.00
_cell.angle_gamma   90.00
#
_symmetry.space_group_name_H-M   'P 1'
#
loop_
_entity.id
_entity.type
_entity.pdbx_description
1 polymer ?
#
loop_
_entity_poly.entity_id
_entity_poly.type
_entity_poly.pdbx_seq_one_letter_code
_entity_poly.pdbx_strand_id
1 'polypeptide(L)'
;MRSKSTVVLLLLLAIVVFILFKQNYQLDVTPTKEQTLSETENKQLIVPDEDNQPESKLPHVVKQQSEMNLDKNSDLISSVDDYIYDPDPFVETQMMLHENELCYNYISTKQSSKFSESLKRMSHRLQEQQSKFFDEHFEYCDKLNMQKPRLQLDNHKEVKERLKQSQPNSLWGKILSGDVEVDTLNHSQIKDLLKQNRLSVLSLAPKIFYEYYEEVVHWDMEYVLQNRNYDYVKLVQDYAQELYLCNLGRECGPNSQFMIRMCLTSQQACGLNYNQYIENILTTGQQSDLQTALQYFENSYR
;
A
#
# COMPACT_ATOMS: atom_id res chain seq x y z
N MET A 1 -49.49 29.71 7.17
CA MET A 1 -48.46 30.54 7.84
C MET A 1 -47.70 29.63 8.81
N ARG A 2 -46.45 29.25 8.49
CA ARG A 2 -45.60 28.52 9.46
C ARG A 2 -45.38 29.44 10.66
N SER A 3 -45.73 28.99 11.86
CA SER A 3 -45.58 29.82 13.05
C SER A 3 -44.09 30.09 13.26
N LYS A 4 -43.73 31.32 13.65
CA LYS A 4 -42.34 31.70 13.91
C LYS A 4 -41.69 30.74 14.93
N SER A 5 -42.48 30.13 15.80
CA SER A 5 -42.06 29.13 16.78
C SER A 5 -41.56 27.83 16.14
N THR A 6 -42.12 27.39 15.00
CA THR A 6 -41.67 26.16 14.33
C THR A 6 -40.28 26.31 13.72
N VAL A 7 -39.95 27.50 13.22
CA VAL A 7 -38.63 27.80 12.64
C VAL A 7 -37.55 27.85 13.74
N VAL A 8 -37.87 28.45 14.88
CA VAL A 8 -36.95 28.50 16.03
C VAL A 8 -36.68 27.10 16.59
N LEU A 9 -37.70 26.24 16.67
CA LEU A 9 -37.53 24.87 17.16
C LEU A 9 -36.60 24.04 16.26
N LEU A 10 -36.73 24.17 14.93
CA LEU A 10 -35.87 23.46 13.98
C LEU A 10 -34.41 23.95 14.04
N LEU A 11 -34.19 25.24 14.24
CA LEU A 11 -32.85 25.80 14.44
C LEU A 11 -32.19 25.28 15.71
N LEU A 12 -32.94 25.20 16.82
CA LEU A 12 -32.42 24.63 18.07
C LEU A 12 -32.08 23.15 17.93
N LEU A 13 -32.91 22.37 17.22
CA LEU A 13 -32.64 20.96 16.91
C LEU A 13 -31.37 20.79 16.09
N ALA A 14 -31.18 21.61 15.05
CA ALA A 14 -29.96 21.58 14.23
C ALA A 14 -28.70 21.91 15.04
N ILE A 15 -28.77 22.87 15.96
CA ILE A 15 -27.65 23.22 16.86
C ILE A 15 -27.32 22.07 17.80
N VAL A 16 -28.32 21.41 18.40
CA VAL A 16 -28.09 20.26 19.29
C VAL A 16 -27.44 19.10 18.53
N VAL A 17 -27.94 18.78 17.34
CA VAL A 17 -27.34 17.74 16.48
C VAL A 17 -25.89 18.10 16.13
N PHE A 18 -25.61 19.36 15.77
CA PHE A 18 -24.26 19.81 15.47
C PHE A 18 -23.31 19.70 16.67
N ILE A 19 -23.77 20.04 17.88
CA ILE A 19 -22.95 19.92 19.11
C ILE A 19 -22.63 18.46 19.42
N LEU A 20 -23.63 17.58 19.34
CA LEU A 20 -23.44 16.14 19.58
C LEU A 20 -22.49 15.52 18.55
N PHE A 21 -22.63 15.90 17.27
CA PHE A 21 -21.74 15.44 16.21
C PHE A 21 -20.30 15.91 16.43
N LYS A 22 -20.10 17.14 16.90
CA LYS A 22 -18.77 17.70 17.19
C LYS A 22 -18.11 17.03 18.41
N GLN A 23 -18.88 16.67 19.44
CA GLN A 23 -18.34 15.99 20.63
C GLN A 23 -17.87 14.57 20.32
N ASN A 24 -18.62 13.81 19.50
CA ASN A 24 -18.19 12.48 19.08
C ASN A 24 -16.92 12.50 18.22
N TYR A 25 -16.60 13.61 17.57
CA TYR A 25 -15.37 13.76 16.80
C TYR A 25 -14.12 14.06 17.65
N GLN A 26 -14.25 14.36 18.94
CA GLN A 26 -13.11 14.70 19.82
C GLN A 26 -12.76 13.62 20.85
N LEU A 27 -13.51 12.51 20.90
CA LEU A 27 -13.13 11.32 21.67
C LEU A 27 -12.34 10.36 20.77
N ASP A 28 -11.09 10.69 20.46
CA ASP A 28 -10.05 9.69 20.15
C ASP A 28 -8.68 10.35 19.91
N VAL A 29 -8.17 11.09 20.90
CA VAL A 29 -6.71 11.16 21.12
C VAL A 29 -6.48 11.51 22.60
N THR A 30 -6.43 10.50 23.47
CA THR A 30 -5.69 10.64 24.73
C THR A 30 -4.56 9.63 24.71
N PRO A 31 -3.28 10.05 24.67
CA PRO A 31 -2.17 9.11 24.77
C PRO A 31 -2.14 8.56 26.19
N THR A 32 -2.38 7.26 26.33
CA THR A 32 -2.15 6.54 27.58
C THR A 32 -0.69 6.69 27.96
N LYS A 33 -0.43 7.44 29.04
CA LYS A 33 0.90 7.56 29.64
C LYS A 33 1.38 6.18 30.08
N GLU A 34 2.60 5.86 29.67
CA GLU A 34 3.40 4.75 30.16
C GLU A 34 3.36 4.68 31.70
N GLN A 35 2.87 3.57 32.23
CA GLN A 35 3.20 3.15 33.58
C GLN A 35 4.48 2.31 33.51
N THR A 36 5.57 2.95 33.92
CA THR A 36 6.78 2.29 34.38
C THR A 36 6.43 1.41 35.58
N LEU A 37 6.59 0.09 35.44
CA LEU A 37 6.67 -0.82 36.59
C LEU A 37 7.97 -1.60 36.50
N SER A 38 8.93 -1.20 37.33
CA SER A 38 10.12 -1.97 37.66
C SER A 38 9.78 -3.09 38.65
N GLU A 39 10.62 -4.12 38.56
CA GLU A 39 11.06 -5.04 39.63
C GLU A 39 10.25 -6.30 39.97
N THR A 40 10.85 -7.41 39.50
CA THR A 40 11.30 -8.56 40.31
C THR A 40 10.29 -9.67 40.57
N GLU A 41 10.47 -10.79 39.86
CA GLU A 41 10.62 -12.07 40.58
C GLU A 41 11.53 -13.05 39.85
N ASN A 42 12.51 -13.51 40.62
CA ASN A 42 13.60 -14.39 40.28
C ASN A 42 13.05 -15.83 40.27
N LYS A 43 13.02 -16.50 39.11
CA LYS A 43 12.76 -17.93 39.06
C LYS A 43 13.77 -18.62 38.15
N GLN A 44 14.78 -19.20 38.79
CA GLN A 44 15.66 -20.21 38.22
C GLN A 44 14.78 -21.30 37.58
N LEU A 45 14.88 -21.44 36.25
CA LEU A 45 14.38 -22.61 35.55
C LEU A 45 15.57 -23.47 35.17
N ILE A 46 15.45 -24.73 35.58
CA ILE A 46 16.38 -25.84 35.41
C ILE A 46 16.57 -26.09 33.91
N VAL A 47 17.84 -26.20 33.50
CA VAL A 47 18.28 -26.70 32.20
C VAL A 47 18.11 -28.22 32.17
N PRO A 48 17.45 -28.79 31.15
CA PRO A 48 17.76 -30.12 30.66
C PRO A 48 18.57 -29.98 29.36
N ASP A 49 19.73 -30.62 29.38
CA ASP A 49 20.58 -30.89 28.22
C ASP A 49 19.87 -31.68 27.13
N GLU A 50 20.31 -31.41 25.90
CA GLU A 50 20.46 -32.28 24.74
C GLU A 50 19.36 -33.34 24.46
N ASP A 51 18.74 -33.27 23.28
CA ASP A 51 19.31 -33.86 22.06
C ASP A 51 18.21 -34.10 21.01
N ASN A 52 18.58 -33.96 19.72
CA ASN A 52 17.80 -34.31 18.52
C ASN A 52 16.63 -33.40 18.09
N GLN A 53 16.93 -32.46 17.18
CA GLN A 53 15.97 -32.07 16.13
C GLN A 53 16.64 -32.08 14.74
N PRO A 54 15.94 -32.54 13.68
CA PRO A 54 16.55 -32.77 12.37
C PRO A 54 16.71 -31.47 11.59
N GLU A 55 17.83 -31.34 10.89
CA GLU A 55 18.08 -30.32 9.87
C GLU A 55 16.94 -30.26 8.84
N SER A 56 16.06 -29.27 8.98
CA SER A 56 15.15 -28.84 7.92
C SER A 56 15.94 -28.00 6.92
N LYS A 57 16.39 -28.64 5.84
CA LYS A 57 16.99 -27.97 4.67
C LYS A 57 15.92 -27.10 4.00
N LEU A 58 15.98 -25.80 4.24
CA LEU A 58 15.29 -24.80 3.41
C LEU A 58 15.85 -24.85 1.97
N PRO A 59 15.00 -24.88 0.93
CA PRO A 59 15.46 -24.87 -0.45
C PRO A 59 16.15 -23.54 -0.77
N HIS A 60 17.36 -23.66 -1.31
CA HIS A 60 18.19 -22.58 -1.81
C HIS A 60 17.44 -21.84 -2.92
N VAL A 61 16.93 -20.64 -2.64
CA VAL A 61 16.40 -19.73 -3.67
C VAL A 61 17.59 -19.25 -4.50
N VAL A 62 17.72 -19.78 -5.70
CA VAL A 62 18.68 -19.35 -6.71
C VAL A 62 18.30 -17.95 -7.16
N LYS A 63 19.07 -16.93 -6.73
CA LYS A 63 19.04 -15.60 -7.33
C LYS A 63 19.55 -15.71 -8.77
N GLN A 64 18.63 -15.80 -9.72
CA GLN A 64 18.96 -15.65 -11.13
C GLN A 64 19.06 -14.15 -11.44
N GLN A 65 20.22 -13.57 -11.14
CA GLN A 65 20.59 -12.23 -11.57
C GLN A 65 20.91 -12.31 -13.07
N SER A 66 19.95 -11.93 -13.91
CA SER A 66 20.17 -11.80 -15.35
C SER A 66 20.98 -10.53 -15.60
N GLU A 67 22.29 -10.68 -15.83
CA GLU A 67 23.12 -9.63 -16.40
C GLU A 67 22.70 -9.41 -17.86
N MET A 68 21.90 -8.38 -18.08
CA MET A 68 21.51 -7.94 -19.41
C MET A 68 22.66 -7.13 -20.02
N ASN A 69 23.44 -7.79 -20.87
CA ASN A 69 24.40 -7.13 -21.76
C ASN A 69 23.63 -6.22 -22.73
N LEU A 70 23.85 -4.90 -22.61
CA LEU A 70 23.35 -3.91 -23.55
C LEU A 70 24.17 -3.98 -24.85
N ASP A 71 23.68 -4.74 -25.82
CA ASP A 71 24.20 -4.68 -27.18
C ASP A 71 23.52 -3.52 -27.93
N LYS A 72 24.30 -2.49 -28.23
CA LYS A 72 23.91 -1.35 -29.06
C LYS A 72 23.96 -1.81 -30.52
N ASN A 73 22.81 -2.16 -31.09
CA ASN A 73 22.38 -1.83 -32.46
C ASN A 73 21.22 -2.73 -32.87
N SER A 74 19.99 -2.21 -32.85
CA SER A 74 18.91 -2.72 -33.69
C SER A 74 17.84 -1.65 -33.85
N ASP A 75 18.02 -0.80 -34.86
CA ASP A 75 16.95 0.02 -35.39
C ASP A 75 15.93 -0.86 -36.14
N LEU A 76 14.66 -0.54 -35.93
CA LEU A 76 13.45 -0.93 -36.65
C LEU A 76 12.83 -2.33 -36.38
N ILE A 77 11.75 -2.23 -35.59
CA ILE A 77 10.50 -3.03 -35.55
C ILE A 77 10.58 -4.38 -34.80
N SER A 78 10.20 -4.34 -33.52
CA SER A 78 9.58 -5.44 -32.77
C SER A 78 8.68 -4.79 -31.69
N SER A 79 7.36 -4.73 -31.87
CA SER A 79 6.36 -5.75 -31.52
C SER A 79 5.87 -5.59 -30.07
N VAL A 80 4.63 -5.11 -29.87
CA VAL A 80 3.63 -5.50 -28.83
C VAL A 80 4.03 -5.54 -27.32
N ASP A 81 5.30 -5.45 -26.93
CA ASP A 81 5.79 -5.58 -25.55
C ASP A 81 6.40 -4.27 -25.03
N ASP A 82 5.58 -3.24 -24.86
CA ASP A 82 6.06 -1.96 -24.32
C ASP A 82 5.26 -1.50 -23.09
N TYR A 83 4.46 -2.37 -22.47
CA TYR A 83 3.73 -2.03 -21.25
C TYR A 83 4.58 -2.29 -20.01
N ILE A 84 4.61 -1.34 -19.07
CA ILE A 84 5.37 -1.43 -17.81
C ILE A 84 4.62 -2.30 -16.79
N TYR A 85 3.29 -2.16 -16.73
CA TYR A 85 2.44 -2.80 -15.72
C TYR A 85 1.33 -3.65 -16.33
N ASP A 86 0.68 -3.19 -17.41
CA ASP A 86 -0.49 -3.89 -17.97
C ASP A 86 -0.68 -3.68 -19.48
N PRO A 87 -1.00 -4.72 -20.28
CA PRO A 87 -1.38 -4.58 -21.69
C PRO A 87 -2.64 -3.74 -21.95
N ASP A 88 -3.54 -3.58 -20.96
CA ASP A 88 -4.66 -2.65 -21.09
C ASP A 88 -4.17 -1.20 -20.89
N PRO A 89 -4.26 -0.32 -21.91
CA PRO A 89 -3.72 1.05 -21.82
C PRO A 89 -4.33 1.90 -20.69
N PHE A 90 -5.59 1.63 -20.34
CA PHE A 90 -6.24 2.32 -19.23
C PHE A 90 -5.63 1.87 -17.90
N VAL A 91 -5.49 0.55 -17.71
CA VAL A 91 -4.88 -0.04 -16.51
C VAL A 91 -3.42 0.37 -16.38
N GLU A 92 -2.66 0.32 -17.47
CA GLU A 92 -1.26 0.79 -17.53
C GLU A 92 -1.13 2.22 -17.00
N THR A 93 -1.97 3.13 -17.50
CA THR A 93 -1.92 4.54 -17.11
C THR A 93 -2.30 4.73 -15.64
N GLN A 94 -3.30 3.99 -15.16
CA GLN A 94 -3.67 3.99 -13.73
C GLN A 94 -2.55 3.48 -12.84
N MET A 95 -1.86 2.41 -13.24
CA MET A 95 -0.74 1.85 -12.49
C MET A 95 0.46 2.79 -12.48
N MET A 96 0.77 3.45 -13.60
CA MET A 96 1.79 4.50 -13.63
C MET A 96 1.50 5.60 -12.60
N LEU A 97 0.26 6.11 -12.58
CA LEU A 97 -0.18 7.12 -11.62
C LEU A 97 -0.11 6.62 -10.17
N HIS A 98 -0.53 5.38 -9.93
CA HIS A 98 -0.57 4.79 -8.60
C HIS A 98 0.83 4.56 -8.01
N GLU A 99 1.70 3.87 -8.76
CA GLU A 99 3.04 3.50 -8.29
C GLU A 99 3.98 4.70 -8.19
N ASN A 100 3.69 5.80 -8.91
CA ASN A 100 4.54 7.00 -8.95
C ASN A 100 3.83 8.25 -8.40
N GLU A 101 2.76 8.07 -7.62
CA GLU A 101 1.90 9.16 -7.12
C GLU A 101 2.71 10.30 -6.47
N LEU A 102 3.68 9.95 -5.61
CA LEU A 102 4.51 10.94 -4.92
C LEU A 102 5.46 11.67 -5.87
N CYS A 103 6.02 10.99 -6.87
CA CYS A 103 6.84 11.64 -7.89
C CYS A 103 6.01 12.56 -8.79
N TYR A 104 4.80 12.16 -9.21
CA TYR A 104 3.89 13.06 -9.92
C TYR A 104 3.57 14.30 -9.10
N ASN A 105 3.21 14.11 -7.82
CA ASN A 105 2.91 15.22 -6.92
C ASN A 105 4.12 16.13 -6.73
N TYR A 106 5.32 15.58 -6.56
CA TYR A 106 6.54 16.38 -6.43
C TYR A 106 6.87 17.16 -7.70
N ILE A 107 6.95 16.50 -8.86
CA ILE A 107 7.43 17.13 -10.10
C ILE A 107 6.43 18.13 -10.66
N SER A 108 5.14 17.76 -10.73
CA SER A 108 4.09 18.67 -11.23
C SER A 108 4.01 19.96 -10.43
N THR A 109 4.40 19.90 -9.16
CA THR A 109 4.28 21.02 -8.26
C THR A 109 5.58 21.73 -7.95
N LYS A 110 6.76 21.14 -8.21
CA LYS A 110 8.04 21.85 -8.34
C LYS A 110 7.92 23.01 -9.34
N GLN A 111 7.05 22.84 -10.34
CA GLN A 111 6.67 23.87 -11.31
C GLN A 111 5.65 24.90 -10.78
N SER A 112 5.08 24.69 -9.59
CA SER A 112 4.03 25.52 -8.97
C SER A 112 4.49 26.09 -7.62
N SER A 113 4.12 27.33 -7.28
CA SER A 113 4.48 27.89 -5.97
C SER A 113 3.82 27.18 -4.78
N LYS A 114 2.67 26.52 -4.97
CA LYS A 114 1.76 26.04 -3.92
C LYS A 114 2.21 24.78 -3.17
N PHE A 115 2.86 23.83 -3.83
CA PHE A 115 3.34 22.64 -3.12
C PHE A 115 4.60 22.91 -2.33
N SER A 116 5.42 23.90 -2.71
CA SER A 116 6.50 24.34 -1.84
C SER A 116 5.97 24.64 -0.42
N GLU A 117 4.75 25.19 -0.28
CA GLU A 117 4.11 25.41 1.01
C GLU A 117 3.52 24.14 1.65
N SER A 118 3.01 23.19 0.88
CA SER A 118 2.52 21.90 1.40
C SER A 118 3.65 21.01 1.88
N LEU A 119 4.70 20.89 1.08
CA LEU A 119 5.94 20.18 1.38
C LEU A 119 6.69 20.85 2.53
N LYS A 120 6.76 22.19 2.60
CA LYS A 120 7.29 22.90 3.78
C LYS A 120 6.48 22.61 5.04
N ARG A 121 5.14 22.61 4.94
CA ARG A 121 4.28 22.25 6.08
C ARG A 121 4.47 20.80 6.52
N MET A 122 4.70 19.89 5.58
CA MET A 122 5.03 18.51 5.85
C MET A 122 6.42 18.41 6.48
N SER A 123 7.44 19.04 5.90
CA SER A 123 8.83 18.97 6.35
C SER A 123 9.01 19.51 7.77
N HIS A 124 8.25 20.52 8.18
CA HIS A 124 8.23 20.99 9.57
C HIS A 124 7.70 19.95 10.58
N ARG A 125 6.99 18.92 10.12
CA ARG A 125 6.48 17.82 10.95
C ARG A 125 7.33 16.56 10.83
N LEU A 126 8.22 16.49 9.85
CA LEU A 126 9.09 15.34 9.64
C LEU A 126 10.26 15.39 10.63
N GLN A 127 10.60 14.23 11.16
CA GLN A 127 11.83 14.02 11.90
C GLN A 127 13.04 14.06 10.95
N GLU A 128 14.25 14.22 11.49
CA GLU A 128 15.47 14.43 10.69
C GLU A 128 15.69 13.33 9.64
N GLN A 129 15.58 12.05 10.03
CA GLN A 129 15.76 10.94 9.09
C GLN A 129 14.64 10.85 8.05
N GLN A 130 13.41 11.20 8.40
CA GLN A 130 12.31 11.30 7.43
C GLN A 130 12.61 12.40 6.41
N SER A 131 13.00 13.59 6.87
CA SER A 131 13.38 14.71 5.98
C SER A 131 14.49 14.29 5.02
N LYS A 132 15.56 13.70 5.54
CA LYS A 132 16.69 13.22 4.73
C LYS A 132 16.24 12.20 3.67
N PHE A 133 15.43 11.22 4.08
CA PHE A 133 14.89 10.23 3.15
C PHE A 133 14.05 10.88 2.04
N PHE A 134 13.20 11.85 2.36
CA PHE A 134 12.38 12.53 1.35
C PHE A 134 13.22 13.38 0.39
N ASP A 135 14.28 14.03 0.86
CA ASP A 135 15.22 14.73 -0.01
C ASP A 135 15.86 13.76 -1.02
N GLU A 136 16.33 12.61 -0.56
CA GLU A 136 16.89 11.54 -1.42
C GLU A 136 15.84 10.96 -2.39
N HIS A 137 14.60 10.79 -1.92
CA HIS A 137 13.50 10.30 -2.74
C HIS A 137 13.12 11.30 -3.85
N PHE A 138 13.16 12.61 -3.58
CA PHE A 138 12.88 13.62 -4.61
C PHE A 138 13.97 13.66 -5.69
N GLU A 139 15.23 13.46 -5.31
CA GLU A 139 16.29 13.23 -6.30
C GLU A 139 16.05 11.97 -7.14
N TYR A 140 15.55 10.91 -6.51
CA TYR A 140 15.13 9.70 -7.21
C TYR A 140 14.02 10.00 -8.22
N CYS A 141 13.00 10.79 -7.87
CA CYS A 141 11.94 11.18 -8.79
C CYS A 141 12.46 11.97 -10.00
N ASP A 142 13.38 12.92 -9.80
CA ASP A 142 14.02 13.65 -10.90
C ASP A 142 14.77 12.68 -11.83
N LYS A 143 15.53 11.73 -11.27
CA LYS A 143 16.24 10.69 -12.05
C LYS A 143 15.28 9.79 -12.81
N LEU A 144 14.19 9.37 -12.17
CA LEU A 144 13.18 8.51 -12.76
C LEU A 144 12.50 9.20 -13.95
N ASN A 145 12.18 10.49 -13.84
CA ASN A 145 11.60 11.25 -14.96
C ASN A 145 12.53 11.30 -16.17
N MET A 146 13.85 11.45 -15.93
CA MET A 146 14.85 11.45 -17.00
C MET A 146 15.04 10.07 -17.63
N GLN A 147 15.04 9.00 -16.82
CA GLN A 147 15.31 7.63 -17.28
C GLN A 147 14.08 6.96 -17.91
N LYS A 148 12.87 7.38 -17.52
CA LYS A 148 11.59 6.80 -17.94
C LYS A 148 10.64 7.88 -18.46
N PRO A 149 10.97 8.57 -19.58
CA PRO A 149 10.16 9.67 -20.11
C PRO A 149 8.73 9.28 -20.46
N ARG A 150 8.46 7.99 -20.71
CA ARG A 150 7.10 7.46 -20.95
C ARG A 150 6.15 7.67 -19.77
N LEU A 151 6.67 7.73 -18.54
CA LEU A 151 5.87 8.01 -17.35
C LEU A 151 5.34 9.46 -17.36
N GLN A 152 6.00 10.38 -18.04
CA GLN A 152 5.58 11.79 -18.12
C GLN A 152 5.30 12.41 -16.75
N LEU A 153 6.21 12.21 -15.78
CA LEU A 153 6.00 12.62 -14.39
C LEU A 153 5.85 14.15 -14.25
N ASP A 154 6.33 14.91 -15.23
CA ASP A 154 6.23 16.36 -15.34
C ASP A 154 4.99 16.87 -16.10
N ASN A 155 4.23 16.01 -16.78
CA ASN A 155 3.06 16.40 -17.57
C ASN A 155 1.78 15.68 -17.13
N HIS A 156 1.38 15.93 -15.88
CA HIS A 156 0.17 15.33 -15.31
C HIS A 156 -1.12 15.62 -16.12
N LYS A 157 -1.17 16.74 -16.85
CA LYS A 157 -2.29 17.05 -17.75
C LYS A 157 -2.34 16.06 -18.91
N GLU A 158 -1.22 15.79 -19.57
CA GLU A 158 -1.16 14.84 -20.68
C GLU A 158 -1.50 13.41 -20.22
N VAL A 159 -1.00 12.96 -19.08
CA VAL A 159 -1.34 11.65 -18.52
C VAL A 159 -2.85 11.53 -18.24
N LYS A 160 -3.46 12.57 -17.68
CA LYS A 160 -4.92 12.63 -17.49
C LYS A 160 -5.70 12.61 -18.79
N GLU A 161 -5.24 13.33 -19.82
CA GLU A 161 -5.90 13.29 -21.13
C GLU A 161 -5.73 11.93 -21.81
N ARG A 162 -4.55 11.29 -21.70
CA ARG A 162 -4.34 9.91 -22.16
C ARG A 162 -5.31 8.95 -21.48
N LEU A 163 -5.48 9.06 -20.16
CA LEU A 163 -6.42 8.22 -19.41
C LEU A 163 -7.86 8.40 -19.92
N LYS A 164 -8.30 9.64 -20.18
CA LYS A 164 -9.64 9.92 -20.74
C LYS A 164 -9.83 9.38 -22.15
N GLN A 165 -8.76 9.34 -22.95
CA GLN A 165 -8.79 8.86 -24.34
C GLN A 165 -8.64 7.33 -24.43
N SER A 166 -8.07 6.70 -23.40
CA SER A 166 -7.87 5.26 -23.35
C SER A 166 -9.19 4.56 -23.10
N GLN A 167 -9.57 3.66 -24.01
CA GLN A 167 -10.73 2.80 -23.83
C GLN A 167 -10.30 1.53 -23.10
N PRO A 168 -10.95 1.16 -21.98
CA PRO A 168 -10.62 -0.06 -21.26
C PRO A 168 -11.06 -1.29 -22.05
N ASN A 169 -10.16 -2.24 -22.23
CA ASN A 169 -10.40 -3.43 -23.04
C ASN A 169 -10.54 -4.70 -22.19
N SER A 170 -9.97 -4.71 -20.99
CA SER A 170 -10.08 -5.80 -20.02
C SER A 170 -11.24 -5.58 -19.04
N LEU A 171 -11.73 -6.64 -18.41
CA LEU A 171 -12.72 -6.52 -17.32
C LEU A 171 -12.17 -5.65 -16.19
N TRP A 172 -10.90 -5.81 -15.84
CA TRP A 172 -10.25 -4.99 -14.83
C TRP A 172 -10.20 -3.50 -15.20
N GLY A 173 -9.85 -3.19 -16.45
CA GLY A 173 -9.91 -1.83 -16.99
C GLY A 173 -11.31 -1.22 -16.89
N LYS A 174 -12.35 -2.01 -17.20
CA LYS A 174 -13.75 -1.57 -17.13
C LYS A 174 -14.23 -1.32 -15.69
N ILE A 175 -13.74 -2.11 -14.74
CA ILE A 175 -13.99 -1.87 -13.31
C ILE A 175 -13.32 -0.56 -12.90
N LEU A 176 -12.05 -0.36 -13.27
CA LEU A 176 -11.30 0.86 -12.93
C LEU A 176 -11.83 2.13 -13.62
N SER A 177 -12.43 2.02 -14.80
CA SER A 177 -13.06 3.15 -15.50
C SER A 177 -14.46 3.48 -14.97
N GLY A 178 -15.09 2.55 -14.24
CA GLY A 178 -16.48 2.65 -13.80
C GLY A 178 -17.51 2.19 -14.84
N ASP A 179 -17.08 1.55 -15.94
CA ASP A 179 -18.00 0.93 -16.91
C ASP A 179 -18.67 -0.34 -16.37
N VAL A 180 -18.06 -0.96 -15.35
CA VAL A 180 -18.62 -2.07 -14.56
C VAL A 180 -18.57 -1.69 -13.09
N GLU A 181 -19.75 -1.62 -12.46
CA GLU A 181 -19.85 -1.33 -11.02
C GLU A 181 -19.42 -2.56 -10.21
N VAL A 182 -18.64 -2.35 -9.16
CA VAL A 182 -18.04 -3.43 -8.35
C VAL A 182 -19.11 -4.30 -7.66
N ASP A 183 -20.19 -3.68 -7.21
CA ASP A 183 -21.33 -4.34 -6.54
C ASP A 183 -22.13 -5.28 -7.46
N THR A 184 -21.96 -5.16 -8.78
CA THR A 184 -22.53 -6.10 -9.75
C THR A 184 -21.75 -7.41 -9.86
N LEU A 185 -20.53 -7.46 -9.31
CA LEU A 185 -19.67 -8.64 -9.34
C LEU A 185 -19.96 -9.52 -8.12
N ASN A 186 -20.16 -10.82 -8.35
CA ASN A 186 -20.23 -11.78 -7.26
C ASN A 186 -18.83 -12.20 -6.77
N HIS A 187 -18.77 -12.84 -5.59
CA HIS A 187 -17.51 -13.31 -4.99
C HIS A 187 -16.69 -14.23 -5.91
N SER A 188 -17.33 -15.07 -6.75
CA SER A 188 -16.61 -15.93 -7.69
C SER A 188 -15.89 -15.11 -8.76
N GLN A 189 -16.55 -14.09 -9.32
CA GLN A 189 -15.96 -13.22 -10.33
C GLN A 189 -14.80 -12.41 -9.76
N ILE A 190 -14.93 -11.91 -8.53
CA ILE A 190 -13.83 -11.22 -7.83
C ILE A 190 -12.67 -12.19 -7.61
N LYS A 191 -12.93 -13.39 -7.10
CA LYS A 191 -11.90 -14.42 -6.88
C LYS A 191 -11.19 -14.81 -8.19
N ASP A 192 -11.93 -14.97 -9.28
CA ASP A 192 -11.36 -15.29 -10.59
C ASP A 192 -10.47 -14.17 -11.12
N LEU A 193 -10.80 -12.90 -10.85
CA LEU A 193 -9.92 -11.76 -11.15
C LEU A 193 -8.62 -11.81 -10.33
N LEU A 194 -8.72 -12.06 -9.02
CA LEU A 194 -7.54 -12.14 -8.14
C LEU A 194 -6.62 -13.30 -8.51
N LYS A 195 -7.19 -14.44 -8.91
CA LYS A 195 -6.46 -15.64 -9.40
C LYS A 195 -5.71 -15.44 -10.71
N GLN A 196 -5.98 -14.37 -11.46
CA GLN A 196 -5.14 -14.04 -12.62
C GLN A 196 -3.71 -13.70 -12.20
N ASN A 197 -3.50 -13.40 -10.91
CA ASN A 197 -2.20 -13.17 -10.30
C ASN A 197 -1.39 -12.06 -10.99
N ARG A 198 -2.10 -11.04 -11.47
CA ARG A 198 -1.53 -9.88 -12.16
C ARG A 198 -1.26 -8.78 -11.14
N LEU A 199 -0.04 -8.23 -11.14
CA LEU A 199 0.34 -7.12 -10.25
C LEU A 199 -0.65 -5.95 -10.31
N SER A 200 -1.06 -5.56 -11.52
CA SER A 200 -2.01 -4.46 -11.75
C SER A 200 -3.39 -4.66 -11.10
N VAL A 201 -3.84 -5.91 -10.96
CA VAL A 201 -5.09 -6.27 -10.28
C VAL A 201 -4.84 -6.26 -8.78
N LEU A 202 -3.85 -7.02 -8.33
CA LEU A 202 -3.60 -7.27 -6.92
C LEU A 202 -3.14 -6.02 -6.14
N SER A 203 -2.42 -5.08 -6.76
CA SER A 203 -1.98 -3.83 -6.10
C SER A 203 -3.13 -2.90 -5.74
N LEU A 204 -4.23 -2.94 -6.50
CA LEU A 204 -5.36 -2.03 -6.35
C LEU A 204 -6.61 -2.74 -5.79
N ALA A 205 -6.65 -4.07 -5.83
CA ALA A 205 -7.76 -4.90 -5.38
C ALA A 205 -8.24 -4.59 -3.95
N PRO A 206 -7.39 -4.42 -2.92
CA PRO A 206 -7.87 -4.11 -1.57
C PRO A 206 -8.71 -2.83 -1.48
N LYS A 207 -8.41 -1.85 -2.35
CA LYS A 207 -9.13 -0.58 -2.42
C LYS A 207 -10.41 -0.69 -3.25
N ILE A 208 -10.35 -1.40 -4.38
CA ILE A 208 -11.48 -1.51 -5.32
C ILE A 208 -12.51 -2.51 -4.81
N PHE A 209 -12.06 -3.66 -4.29
CA PHE A 209 -12.89 -4.72 -3.73
C PHE A 209 -12.94 -4.64 -2.20
N TYR A 210 -13.11 -3.44 -1.66
CA TYR A 210 -13.09 -3.21 -0.21
C TYR A 210 -14.03 -4.14 0.54
N GLU A 211 -15.30 -4.24 0.12
CA GLU A 211 -16.29 -5.12 0.76
C GLU A 211 -15.86 -6.59 0.72
N TYR A 212 -15.35 -7.10 -0.41
CA TYR A 212 -14.84 -8.47 -0.48
C TYR A 212 -13.63 -8.70 0.45
N TYR A 213 -12.73 -7.71 0.56
CA TYR A 213 -11.58 -7.81 1.46
C TYR A 213 -12.00 -7.77 2.94
N GLU A 214 -13.09 -7.08 3.27
CA GLU A 214 -13.63 -7.01 4.63
C GLU A 214 -14.51 -8.22 4.99
N GLU A 215 -15.31 -8.72 4.04
CA GLU A 215 -16.30 -9.77 4.28
C GLU A 215 -15.80 -11.18 4.00
N VAL A 216 -14.71 -11.32 3.23
CA VAL A 216 -14.14 -12.63 2.89
C VAL A 216 -12.71 -12.71 3.38
N VAL A 217 -11.82 -11.87 2.84
CA VAL A 217 -10.38 -11.97 3.11
C VAL A 217 -10.07 -11.75 4.60
N HIS A 218 -10.66 -10.74 5.21
CA HIS A 218 -10.42 -10.43 6.63
C HIS A 218 -10.89 -11.55 7.55
N TRP A 219 -12.11 -12.07 7.37
CA TRP A 219 -12.63 -13.13 8.23
C TRP A 219 -11.88 -14.45 8.05
N ASP A 220 -11.48 -14.77 6.82
CA ASP A 220 -10.58 -15.90 6.57
C ASP A 220 -9.23 -15.67 7.27
N MET A 221 -8.72 -14.43 7.26
CA MET A 221 -7.47 -14.04 7.93
C MET A 221 -7.56 -14.16 9.47
N GLU A 222 -8.64 -13.67 10.08
CA GLU A 222 -8.92 -13.86 11.51
C GLU A 222 -8.91 -15.34 11.88
N TYR A 223 -9.52 -16.19 11.05
CA TYR A 223 -9.56 -17.63 11.26
C TYR A 223 -8.17 -18.27 11.16
N VAL A 224 -7.39 -17.98 10.11
CA VAL A 224 -6.05 -18.62 9.96
C VAL A 224 -5.05 -18.13 11.01
N LEU A 225 -5.14 -16.86 11.41
CA LEU A 225 -4.27 -16.28 12.44
C LEU A 225 -4.73 -16.61 13.86
N GLN A 226 -5.95 -17.13 14.05
CA GLN A 226 -6.57 -17.38 15.35
C GLN A 226 -6.56 -16.14 16.25
N ASN A 227 -6.72 -14.95 15.65
CA ASN A 227 -6.64 -13.67 16.33
C ASN A 227 -7.85 -12.80 15.98
N ARG A 228 -8.63 -12.40 16.99
CA ARG A 228 -9.87 -11.63 16.82
C ARG A 228 -9.69 -10.12 16.89
N ASN A 229 -8.45 -9.64 17.04
CA ASN A 229 -8.18 -8.21 17.01
C ASN A 229 -8.21 -7.73 15.55
N TYR A 230 -9.32 -7.10 15.17
CA TYR A 230 -9.57 -6.61 13.82
C TYR A 230 -8.41 -5.75 13.28
N ASP A 231 -7.93 -4.76 14.05
CA ASP A 231 -6.87 -3.86 13.60
C ASP A 231 -5.55 -4.61 13.36
N TYR A 232 -5.23 -5.58 14.22
CA TYR A 232 -4.06 -6.41 14.07
C TYR A 232 -4.15 -7.32 12.84
N VAL A 233 -5.30 -8.00 12.65
CA VAL A 233 -5.53 -8.86 11.49
C VAL A 233 -5.44 -8.06 10.21
N LYS A 234 -6.03 -6.85 10.18
CA LYS A 234 -5.94 -5.95 9.03
C LYS A 234 -4.50 -5.53 8.74
N LEU A 235 -3.74 -5.20 9.77
CA LEU A 235 -2.31 -4.86 9.64
C LEU A 235 -1.51 -6.03 9.03
N VAL A 236 -1.69 -7.24 9.56
CA VAL A 236 -1.01 -8.45 9.04
C VAL A 236 -1.45 -8.75 7.61
N GLN A 237 -2.74 -8.60 7.30
CA GLN A 237 -3.29 -8.75 5.96
C GLN A 237 -2.64 -7.79 4.96
N ASP A 238 -2.58 -6.49 5.29
CA ASP A 238 -2.01 -5.47 4.42
C ASP A 238 -0.51 -5.73 4.18
N TYR A 239 0.22 -6.14 5.23
CA TYR A 239 1.63 -6.49 5.10
C TYR A 239 1.84 -7.76 4.27
N ALA A 240 1.04 -8.80 4.50
CA ALA A 240 1.16 -10.05 3.75
C ALA A 240 0.82 -9.85 2.27
N GLN A 241 -0.16 -9.00 1.96
CA GLN A 241 -0.50 -8.64 0.58
C GLN A 241 0.69 -7.95 -0.11
N GLU A 242 1.35 -7.01 0.57
CA GLU A 242 2.53 -6.35 0.03
C GLU A 242 3.70 -7.31 -0.15
N LEU A 243 3.93 -8.22 0.80
CA LEU A 243 4.96 -9.27 0.67
C LEU A 243 4.68 -10.17 -0.52
N TYR A 244 3.41 -10.55 -0.70
CA TYR A 244 2.95 -11.33 -1.84
C TYR A 244 3.22 -10.60 -3.16
N LEU A 245 2.90 -9.31 -3.25
CA LEU A 245 3.20 -8.49 -4.43
C LEU A 245 4.71 -8.39 -4.71
N CYS A 246 5.54 -8.26 -3.66
CA CYS A 246 7.00 -8.29 -3.81
C CYS A 246 7.48 -9.61 -4.41
N ASN A 247 6.93 -10.75 -3.95
CA ASN A 247 7.25 -12.07 -4.47
C ASN A 247 6.83 -12.25 -5.94
N LEU A 248 5.83 -11.50 -6.41
CA LEU A 248 5.41 -11.44 -7.81
C LEU A 248 6.23 -10.46 -8.66
N GLY A 249 7.23 -9.79 -8.08
CA GLY A 249 8.13 -8.88 -8.79
C GLY A 249 7.75 -7.40 -8.72
N ARG A 250 6.85 -6.99 -7.82
CA ARG A 250 6.66 -5.57 -7.51
C ARG A 250 7.96 -5.00 -6.92
N GLU A 251 8.29 -3.76 -7.27
CA GLU A 251 9.41 -3.04 -6.66
C GLU A 251 9.10 -2.76 -5.18
N CYS A 252 9.91 -3.34 -4.30
CA CYS A 252 9.76 -3.24 -2.84
C CYS A 252 10.99 -2.62 -2.16
N GLY A 253 11.78 -1.86 -2.92
CA GLY A 253 12.87 -1.06 -2.40
C GLY A 253 12.38 0.13 -1.56
N PRO A 254 13.33 0.92 -1.03
CA PRO A 254 13.01 2.09 -0.19
C PRO A 254 12.15 3.14 -0.89
N ASN A 255 12.23 3.22 -2.23
CA ASN A 255 11.45 4.16 -3.05
C ASN A 255 10.12 3.57 -3.55
N SER A 256 9.70 2.40 -3.06
CA SER A 256 8.38 1.87 -3.36
C SER A 256 7.30 2.72 -2.68
N GLN A 257 6.12 2.84 -3.31
CA GLN A 257 5.02 3.63 -2.76
C GLN A 257 4.62 3.17 -1.35
N PHE A 258 4.69 1.86 -1.09
CA PHE A 258 4.44 1.30 0.22
C PHE A 258 5.49 1.75 1.26
N MET A 259 6.79 1.57 0.98
CA MET A 259 7.84 1.95 1.93
C MET A 259 7.91 3.45 2.19
N ILE A 260 7.58 4.27 1.20
CA ILE A 260 7.49 5.71 1.40
C ILE A 260 6.35 6.07 2.36
N ARG A 261 5.18 5.44 2.21
CA ARG A 261 4.05 5.63 3.14
C ARG A 261 4.39 5.16 4.56
N MET A 262 5.10 4.04 4.67
CA MET A 262 5.61 3.55 5.96
C MET A 262 6.60 4.53 6.59
N CYS A 263 7.49 5.14 5.80
CA CYS A 263 8.39 6.18 6.29
C CYS A 263 7.64 7.44 6.76
N LEU A 264 6.54 7.84 6.11
CA LEU A 264 5.71 8.97 6.56
C LEU A 264 5.13 8.74 7.95
N THR A 265 4.73 7.51 8.27
CA THR A 265 4.08 7.17 9.54
C THR A 265 5.08 6.75 10.62
N SER A 266 6.24 6.20 10.24
CA SER A 266 7.28 5.74 11.14
C SER A 266 8.67 6.02 10.60
N GLN A 267 9.46 6.81 11.34
CA GLN A 267 10.85 7.11 11.02
C GLN A 267 11.71 5.83 10.88
N GLN A 268 11.40 4.78 11.64
CA GLN A 268 12.17 3.53 11.62
C GLN A 268 12.05 2.77 10.29
N ALA A 269 11.02 3.05 9.47
CA ALA A 269 10.85 2.46 8.15
C ALA A 269 11.66 3.18 7.05
N CYS A 270 12.13 4.41 7.31
CA CYS A 270 12.75 5.25 6.29
C CYS A 270 14.08 4.68 5.81
N GLY A 271 14.20 4.47 4.50
CA GLY A 271 15.41 3.95 3.84
C GLY A 271 15.51 2.42 3.83
N LEU A 272 14.58 1.70 4.47
CA LEU A 272 14.52 0.24 4.41
C LEU A 272 13.83 -0.22 3.14
N ASN A 273 14.27 -1.33 2.56
CA ASN A 273 13.41 -2.12 1.68
C ASN A 273 12.42 -2.95 2.52
N TYR A 274 11.43 -3.54 1.88
CA TYR A 274 10.34 -4.18 2.62
C TYR A 274 10.77 -5.41 3.45
N ASN A 275 11.69 -6.23 2.94
CA ASN A 275 12.23 -7.36 3.70
C ASN A 275 13.02 -6.89 4.93
N GLN A 276 13.84 -5.85 4.78
CA GLN A 276 14.56 -5.24 5.90
C GLN A 276 13.59 -4.66 6.94
N TYR A 277 12.47 -4.08 6.50
CA TYR A 277 11.43 -3.60 7.41
C TYR A 277 10.84 -4.75 8.23
N ILE A 278 10.48 -5.87 7.57
CA ILE A 278 9.95 -7.07 8.25
C ILE A 278 10.96 -7.57 9.29
N GLU A 279 12.22 -7.76 8.90
CA GLU A 279 13.27 -8.33 9.75
C GLU A 279 13.63 -7.43 10.94
N ASN A 280 13.68 -6.12 10.74
CA ASN A 280 14.20 -5.19 11.75
C ASN A 280 13.13 -4.55 12.64
N ILE A 281 11.88 -4.45 12.15
CA ILE A 281 10.81 -3.71 12.82
C ILE A 281 9.75 -4.65 13.41
N LEU A 282 9.43 -5.75 12.73
CA LEU A 282 8.40 -6.67 13.21
C LEU A 282 8.98 -7.64 14.24
N THR A 283 8.19 -7.92 15.28
CA THR A 283 8.53 -8.96 16.26
C THR A 283 8.48 -10.35 15.61
N THR A 284 9.16 -11.34 16.21
CA THR A 284 9.12 -12.73 15.73
C THR A 284 7.70 -13.29 15.61
N GLY A 285 6.79 -12.93 16.53
CA GLY A 285 5.37 -13.31 16.45
C GLY A 285 4.68 -12.72 15.22
N GLN A 286 4.85 -11.42 14.99
CA GLN A 286 4.30 -10.76 13.80
C GLN A 286 4.88 -11.31 12.49
N GLN A 287 6.17 -11.65 12.47
CA GLN A 287 6.80 -12.29 11.31
C GLN A 287 6.18 -13.67 11.02
N SER A 288 5.89 -14.47 12.07
CA SER A 288 5.20 -15.77 11.92
C SER A 288 3.77 -15.62 11.39
N ASP A 289 3.02 -14.66 11.91
CA ASP A 289 1.66 -14.35 11.45
C ASP A 289 1.68 -13.86 10.00
N LEU A 290 2.65 -13.01 9.65
CA LEU A 290 2.88 -12.55 8.29
C LEU A 290 3.14 -13.70 7.31
N GLN A 291 3.94 -14.69 7.69
CA GLN A 291 4.19 -15.87 6.85
C GLN A 291 2.93 -16.73 6.69
N THR A 292 2.12 -16.86 7.74
CA THR A 292 0.83 -17.58 7.69
C THR A 292 -0.15 -16.88 6.74
N ALA A 293 -0.23 -15.56 6.85
CA ALA A 293 -1.06 -14.73 5.96
C ALA A 293 -0.55 -14.73 4.52
N LEU A 294 0.77 -14.74 4.30
CA LEU A 294 1.37 -14.89 2.96
C LEU A 294 0.95 -16.22 2.32
N GLN A 295 1.05 -17.33 3.07
CA GLN A 295 0.62 -18.64 2.59
C GLN A 295 -0.87 -18.65 2.24
N TYR A 296 -1.71 -17.94 3.00
CA TYR A 296 -3.11 -17.78 2.65
C TYR A 296 -3.30 -17.12 1.26
N PHE A 297 -2.56 -16.04 0.98
CA PHE A 297 -2.63 -15.37 -0.33
C PHE A 297 -2.10 -16.25 -1.47
N GLU A 298 -0.98 -16.94 -1.25
CA GLU A 298 -0.42 -17.90 -2.21
C GLU A 298 -1.42 -19.01 -2.53
N ASN A 299 -2.06 -19.61 -1.52
CA ASN A 299 -3.04 -20.68 -1.72
C ASN A 299 -4.36 -20.20 -2.35
N SER A 300 -4.72 -18.93 -2.14
CA SER A 300 -5.98 -18.37 -2.62
C SER A 300 -5.90 -17.92 -4.07
N TYR A 301 -4.74 -17.41 -4.50
CA TYR A 301 -4.56 -16.71 -5.78
C TYR A 301 -3.57 -17.37 -6.77
N ARG A 302 -2.83 -18.40 -6.36
CA ARG A 302 -1.99 -19.22 -7.26
C ARG A 302 -2.75 -20.44 -7.79
#